data_AF-A0A558FKC4-F1
#
_entry.id   AF-A0A558FKC4-F1
#
_cell.length_a   1.000
_cell.length_b   1.000
_cell.length_c   1.000
_cell.angle_alpha   90.00
_cell.angle_beta   90.00
_cell.angle_gamma   90.00
#
_symmetry.space_group_name_H-M   'P 1'
#
loop_
_entity.id
_entity.type
_entity.pdbx_description
1 polymer ?
#
loop_
_entity_poly.entity_id
_entity_poly.type
_entity_poly.pdbx_seq_one_letter_code
_entity_poly.pdbx_strand_id
1 'polypeptide(L)'
;MGLGGAVLSRATAVGIGALFYSPALGNGERYPQTALSLPGSTLMPELPSNLNEIAAAEGTIDLPYRIYGDLSQYTLVATPTEGSIPAEVPVRALAFDPTTSSYSFTSNDTPPIVLSFPIIHLGSSSTTSPAEPAEVPIYTGVTLTPLLVQPETLPAVELPDFRDCIYCFPAETGLPPIYVVFNSPYEGATTRGKYSGRSFNPAKAGGPILDLDWTSATVTQAGIDLVKLHTGRFSPSDANDIMINRLEKILRGELAISAVDKRFYTHELRELERFRALAVADGVNPTDDGVIWNNTHAATLEDYKLKDAVESLYTPDAIEADEKQREKEYRQIGGIKR
;
A
#
# COMPACT_ATOMS: atom_id res chain seq x y z
N MET A 1 -21.30 -30.89 -16.61
CA MET A 1 -20.85 -32.11 -15.92
C MET A 1 -19.32 -32.11 -15.97
N GLY A 2 -18.67 -31.95 -14.82
CA GLY A 2 -17.21 -31.89 -14.71
C GLY A 2 -16.72 -30.98 -13.58
N LEU A 3 -17.14 -31.28 -12.34
CA LEU A 3 -16.53 -30.76 -11.12
C LEU A 3 -15.19 -31.49 -10.93
N GLY A 4 -14.08 -30.75 -11.01
CA GLY A 4 -12.75 -31.25 -10.63
C GLY A 4 -12.37 -30.70 -9.26
N GLY A 5 -12.79 -31.36 -8.19
CA GLY A 5 -12.29 -31.10 -6.85
C GLY A 5 -10.88 -31.66 -6.72
N ALA A 6 -9.90 -30.80 -6.48
CA ALA A 6 -8.57 -31.24 -6.07
C ALA A 6 -8.60 -31.52 -4.56
N VAL A 7 -8.71 -32.80 -4.22
CA VAL A 7 -8.39 -33.29 -2.87
C VAL A 7 -6.88 -33.23 -2.71
N LEU A 8 -6.38 -32.28 -1.91
CA LEU A 8 -4.97 -32.22 -1.53
C LEU A 8 -4.72 -33.26 -0.43
N SER A 9 -4.18 -34.40 -0.85
CA SER A 9 -3.66 -35.46 0.01
C SER A 9 -2.53 -34.95 0.91
N ARG A 10 -2.47 -35.48 2.14
CA ARG A 10 -1.34 -35.33 3.09
C ARG A 10 -0.02 -35.71 2.43
N ALA A 11 0.73 -34.72 1.95
CA ALA A 11 2.15 -34.78 1.68
C ALA A 11 2.68 -33.36 1.79
N THR A 12 3.77 -33.20 2.53
CA THR A 12 4.56 -31.98 2.74
C THR A 12 4.85 -31.25 1.42
N ALA A 13 3.96 -30.35 1.02
CA ALA A 13 4.10 -29.50 -0.16
C ALA A 13 3.76 -28.07 0.26
N VAL A 14 4.78 -27.22 0.34
CA VAL A 14 4.64 -25.78 0.56
C VAL A 14 4.20 -25.17 -0.77
N GLY A 15 2.95 -24.74 -0.85
CA GLY A 15 2.41 -24.05 -2.02
C GLY A 15 2.52 -22.54 -1.85
N ILE A 16 3.38 -21.90 -2.64
CA ILE A 16 3.58 -20.44 -2.67
C ILE A 16 2.73 -19.85 -3.80
N GLY A 17 1.75 -19.01 -3.46
CA GLY A 17 1.01 -18.20 -4.42
C GLY A 17 1.33 -16.73 -4.21
N ALA A 18 1.90 -16.07 -5.22
CA ALA A 18 2.26 -14.66 -5.20
C ALA A 18 1.24 -13.82 -5.98
N LEU A 19 0.74 -12.73 -5.38
CA LEU A 19 -0.12 -11.74 -6.03
C LEU A 19 0.62 -10.41 -6.12
N PHE A 20 1.14 -10.04 -7.28
CA PHE A 20 1.89 -8.80 -7.45
C PHE A 20 0.99 -7.56 -7.55
N TYR A 21 1.48 -6.41 -7.09
CA TYR A 21 0.92 -5.09 -7.34
C TYR A 21 1.93 -4.14 -7.99
N SER A 22 1.41 -3.37 -8.95
CA SER A 22 1.99 -2.14 -9.51
C SER A 22 2.63 -1.20 -8.48
N PRO A 23 3.94 -0.91 -8.39
CA PRO A 23 4.34 0.39 -7.85
C PRO A 23 3.55 1.47 -8.61
N ALA A 24 3.00 2.44 -7.87
CA ALA A 24 1.96 3.32 -8.41
C ALA A 24 2.44 4.12 -9.63
N LEU A 25 3.74 4.41 -9.76
CA LEU A 25 4.19 5.36 -10.77
C LEU A 25 5.61 5.14 -11.36
N GLY A 26 6.31 4.02 -11.12
CA GLY A 26 7.65 3.77 -11.70
C GLY A 26 8.70 4.89 -11.47
N ASN A 27 8.41 5.86 -10.60
CA ASN A 27 9.04 7.19 -10.50
C ASN A 27 9.72 7.45 -9.15
N GLY A 28 9.79 6.41 -8.31
CA GLY A 28 10.23 6.54 -6.92
C GLY A 28 9.13 6.22 -5.93
N GLU A 29 7.84 6.45 -6.26
CA GLU A 29 6.68 6.07 -5.44
C GLU A 29 6.59 4.55 -5.30
N ARG A 30 7.24 4.03 -4.27
CA ARG A 30 7.18 2.62 -3.94
C ARG A 30 5.90 2.36 -3.14
N TYR A 31 5.29 1.24 -3.50
CA TYR A 31 4.42 0.38 -2.69
C TYR A 31 3.47 1.07 -1.68
N PRO A 32 2.22 1.40 -2.08
CA PRO A 32 1.22 1.88 -1.13
C PRO A 32 0.94 0.84 -0.03
N GLN A 33 0.45 1.32 1.12
CA GLN A 33 -0.20 0.42 2.07
C GLN A 33 -1.38 -0.26 1.37
N THR A 34 -1.36 -1.59 1.37
CA THR A 34 -2.44 -2.38 0.78
C THR A 34 -3.09 -3.24 1.85
N ALA A 35 -4.36 -3.55 1.64
CA ALA A 35 -5.06 -4.56 2.42
C ALA A 35 -5.70 -5.58 1.47
N LEU A 36 -5.46 -6.86 1.73
CA LEU A 36 -6.14 -7.97 1.07
C LEU A 36 -7.20 -8.52 2.01
N SER A 37 -8.46 -8.55 1.57
CA SER A 37 -9.57 -9.17 2.30
C SER A 37 -10.09 -10.39 1.57
N LEU A 38 -10.23 -11.51 2.29
CA LEU A 38 -10.78 -12.77 1.79
C LEU A 38 -11.82 -13.29 2.80
N PRO A 39 -12.83 -14.07 2.37
CA PRO A 39 -13.64 -14.83 3.33
C PRO A 39 -12.75 -15.75 4.17
N GLY A 40 -12.97 -15.83 5.49
CA GLY A 40 -12.15 -16.68 6.36
C GLY A 40 -12.17 -18.16 5.94
N SER A 41 -13.29 -18.61 5.36
CA SER A 41 -13.46 -19.96 4.82
C SER A 41 -12.52 -20.29 3.65
N THR A 42 -11.91 -19.29 3.00
CA THR A 42 -10.94 -19.48 1.91
C THR A 42 -9.65 -20.13 2.40
N LEU A 43 -9.19 -19.81 3.62
CA LEU A 43 -7.97 -20.38 4.21
C LEU A 43 -8.26 -21.60 5.08
N MET A 44 -9.46 -21.68 5.65
CA MET A 44 -9.89 -22.82 6.45
C MET A 44 -11.38 -23.10 6.23
N PRO A 45 -11.75 -24.13 5.45
CA PRO A 45 -13.15 -24.41 5.10
C PRO A 45 -14.06 -24.65 6.31
N GLU A 46 -13.53 -25.22 7.39
CA GLU A 46 -14.24 -25.45 8.65
C GLU A 46 -13.65 -24.57 9.76
N LEU A 47 -14.17 -23.36 9.90
CA LEU A 47 -13.86 -22.48 11.03
C LEU A 47 -14.51 -23.00 12.32
N PRO A 48 -13.87 -22.85 13.50
CA PRO A 48 -14.45 -23.32 14.76
C PRO A 48 -15.76 -22.59 15.07
N SER A 49 -16.70 -23.32 15.67
CA SER A 49 -17.99 -22.75 16.07
C SER A 49 -17.89 -21.70 17.18
N ASN A 50 -16.81 -21.71 17.96
CA ASN A 50 -16.57 -20.77 19.05
C ASN A 50 -15.76 -19.53 18.63
N LEU A 51 -15.65 -19.24 17.32
CA LEU A 51 -14.82 -18.13 16.82
C LEU A 51 -15.21 -16.76 17.42
N ASN A 52 -16.49 -16.50 17.65
CA ASN A 52 -16.96 -15.25 18.27
C ASN A 52 -16.57 -15.14 19.75
N GLU A 53 -16.45 -16.26 20.46
CA GLU A 53 -15.94 -16.28 21.85
C GLU A 53 -14.44 -15.98 21.87
N ILE A 54 -13.68 -16.56 20.92
CA ILE A 54 -12.25 -16.26 20.74
C ILE A 54 -12.06 -14.79 20.38
N ALA A 55 -12.89 -14.25 19.48
CA ALA A 55 -12.87 -12.84 19.08
C ALA A 55 -13.12 -11.89 20.25
N ALA A 56 -14.10 -12.21 21.11
CA ALA A 56 -14.43 -11.44 22.31
C ALA A 56 -13.32 -11.49 23.37
N ALA A 57 -12.54 -12.57 23.41
CA ALA A 57 -11.38 -12.73 24.27
C ALA A 57 -10.07 -12.19 23.65
N GLU A 58 -10.13 -11.59 22.46
CA GLU A 58 -8.96 -11.16 21.67
C GLU A 58 -7.92 -12.27 21.42
N GLY A 59 -8.39 -13.53 21.34
CA GLY A 59 -7.55 -14.71 21.20
C GLY A 59 -6.96 -14.92 19.80
N THR A 60 -6.39 -16.10 19.59
CA THR A 60 -5.76 -16.54 18.35
C THR A 60 -6.30 -17.91 17.91
N ILE A 61 -6.10 -18.25 16.64
CA ILE A 61 -6.41 -19.55 16.06
C ILE A 61 -5.29 -19.99 15.11
N ASP A 62 -4.98 -21.28 15.09
CA ASP A 62 -4.03 -21.85 14.14
C ASP A 62 -4.69 -22.03 12.77
N LEU A 63 -4.18 -21.34 11.75
CA LEU A 63 -4.55 -21.60 10.36
C LEU A 63 -3.54 -22.53 9.70
N PRO A 64 -3.95 -23.39 8.74
CA PRO A 64 -3.05 -24.25 7.97
C PRO A 64 -2.29 -23.51 6.86
N TYR A 65 -2.77 -22.32 6.50
CA TYR A 65 -2.12 -21.40 5.58
C TYR A 65 -2.29 -19.97 6.08
N ARG A 66 -1.25 -19.15 5.88
CA ARG A 66 -1.29 -17.72 6.14
C ARG A 66 -0.78 -16.96 4.94
N ILE A 67 -1.22 -15.71 4.81
CA ILE A 67 -0.76 -14.80 3.78
C ILE A 67 -0.02 -13.66 4.47
N TYR A 68 1.15 -13.32 3.96
CA TYR A 68 1.83 -12.07 4.32
C TYR A 68 2.03 -11.23 3.06
N GLY A 69 2.08 -9.92 3.25
CA GLY A 69 2.46 -8.98 2.18
C GLY A 69 3.95 -8.67 2.26
N ASP A 70 4.61 -8.54 1.12
CA ASP A 70 5.92 -7.92 0.97
C ASP A 70 5.83 -6.65 0.11
N LEU A 71 6.98 -6.06 -0.22
CA LEU A 71 7.07 -4.88 -1.07
C LEU A 71 6.13 -4.89 -2.25
N SER A 72 6.04 -5.96 -3.04
CA SER A 72 5.27 -5.93 -4.29
C SER A 72 4.26 -7.05 -4.44
N GLN A 73 4.13 -7.95 -3.46
CA GLN A 73 3.24 -9.09 -3.58
C GLN A 73 2.62 -9.54 -2.25
N TYR A 74 1.50 -10.27 -2.33
CA TYR A 74 1.02 -11.11 -1.23
C TYR A 74 1.44 -12.55 -1.48
N THR A 75 1.99 -13.20 -0.47
CA THR A 75 2.51 -14.56 -0.54
C THR A 75 1.75 -15.47 0.41
N LEU A 76 1.13 -16.52 -0.14
CA LEU A 76 0.52 -17.61 0.64
C LEU A 76 1.59 -18.61 1.08
N VAL A 77 1.63 -18.95 2.37
CA VAL A 77 2.55 -19.95 2.95
C VAL A 77 1.81 -20.97 3.79
N ALA A 78 2.30 -22.21 3.77
CA ALA A 78 1.83 -23.28 4.65
C ALA A 78 2.46 -23.15 6.05
N THR A 79 1.69 -23.44 7.09
CA THR A 79 2.08 -23.37 8.51
C THR A 79 2.07 -24.77 9.13
N PRO A 80 3.12 -25.58 8.88
CA PRO A 80 3.16 -26.95 9.37
C PRO A 80 3.34 -27.00 10.89
N THR A 81 2.73 -27.99 11.55
CA THR A 81 2.71 -28.17 13.01
C THR A 81 4.11 -28.32 13.65
N GLU A 82 5.12 -28.70 12.87
CA GLU A 82 6.53 -28.82 13.30
C GLU A 82 7.46 -27.83 12.57
N GLY A 83 6.90 -26.78 11.95
CA GLY A 83 7.66 -25.77 11.20
C GLY A 83 8.06 -24.54 12.02
N SER A 84 8.98 -23.76 11.46
CA SER A 84 9.39 -22.47 12.04
C SER A 84 8.36 -21.34 11.81
N ILE A 85 7.34 -21.55 10.98
CA ILE A 85 6.35 -20.51 10.63
C ILE A 85 5.18 -20.54 11.63
N PRO A 86 4.89 -19.45 12.35
CA PRO A 86 3.78 -19.40 13.31
C PRO A 86 2.42 -19.63 12.63
N ALA A 87 1.62 -20.57 13.15
CA ALA A 87 0.26 -20.82 12.67
C ALA A 87 -0.78 -19.85 13.28
N GLU A 88 -0.45 -19.23 14.41
CA GLU A 88 -1.35 -18.41 15.22
C GLU A 88 -1.76 -17.11 14.50
N VAL A 89 -3.05 -16.98 14.21
CA VAL A 89 -3.68 -15.80 13.64
C VAL A 89 -4.61 -15.15 14.67
N PRO A 90 -4.47 -13.83 14.94
CA PRO A 90 -5.39 -13.10 15.81
C PRO A 90 -6.84 -13.12 15.31
N VAL A 91 -7.79 -13.17 16.25
CA VAL A 91 -9.23 -13.07 15.97
C VAL A 91 -9.79 -11.87 16.71
N ARG A 92 -10.53 -10.99 16.02
CA ARG A 92 -11.07 -9.74 16.58
C ARG A 92 -12.55 -9.57 16.24
N ALA A 93 -13.31 -9.04 17.19
CA ALA A 93 -14.73 -8.78 17.02
C ALA A 93 -14.95 -7.39 16.37
N LEU A 94 -15.84 -7.33 15.38
CA LEU A 94 -16.34 -6.08 14.84
C LEU A 94 -17.52 -5.59 15.68
N ALA A 95 -17.57 -4.29 15.92
CA ALA A 95 -18.68 -3.63 16.61
C ALA A 95 -19.58 -2.90 15.61
N PHE A 96 -20.89 -2.94 15.82
CA PHE A 96 -21.82 -2.12 15.05
C PHE A 96 -21.69 -0.65 15.47
N ASP A 97 -21.37 0.22 14.51
CA ASP A 97 -21.40 1.67 14.69
C ASP A 97 -22.73 2.23 14.13
N PRO A 98 -23.65 2.67 15.01
CA PRO A 98 -24.94 3.23 14.58
C PRO A 98 -24.80 4.60 13.91
N THR A 99 -23.69 5.31 14.11
CA THR A 99 -23.46 6.65 13.56
C THR A 99 -23.19 6.59 12.07
N THR A 100 -22.39 5.62 11.66
CA THR A 100 -21.97 5.41 10.27
C THR A 100 -22.72 4.26 9.59
N SER A 101 -23.59 3.56 10.32
CA SER A 101 -24.30 2.35 9.84
C SER A 101 -23.33 1.33 9.25
N SER A 102 -22.26 1.04 9.98
CA SER A 102 -21.17 0.16 9.54
C SER A 102 -20.71 -0.76 10.67
N TYR A 103 -20.14 -1.90 10.34
CA TYR A 103 -19.35 -2.68 11.30
C TYR A 103 -17.92 -2.16 11.32
N SER A 104 -17.38 -1.89 12.50
CA SER A 104 -16.06 -1.28 12.64
C SER A 104 -15.17 -1.99 13.65
N PHE A 105 -13.87 -1.84 13.46
CA PHE A 105 -12.84 -2.22 14.43
C PHE A 105 -11.79 -1.11 14.47
N THR A 106 -11.32 -0.80 15.67
CA THR A 106 -10.21 0.14 15.90
C THR A 106 -9.11 -0.62 16.62
N SER A 107 -7.93 -0.71 16.01
CA SER A 107 -6.79 -1.38 16.61
C SER A 107 -6.15 -0.54 17.71
N ASN A 108 -5.35 -1.19 18.55
CA ASN A 108 -4.52 -0.51 19.56
C ASN A 108 -3.17 -0.02 18.99
N ASP A 109 -3.00 -0.07 17.67
CA ASP A 109 -1.80 0.43 17.01
C ASP A 109 -1.64 1.93 17.21
N THR A 110 -0.41 2.42 17.06
CA THR A 110 -0.12 3.85 17.10
C THR A 110 0.42 4.30 15.75
N PRO A 111 -0.38 5.01 14.92
CA PRO A 111 -1.78 5.36 15.13
C PRO A 111 -2.74 4.18 14.86
N PRO A 112 -3.97 4.24 15.41
CA PRO A 112 -4.92 3.14 15.31
C PRO A 112 -5.35 2.92 13.86
N ILE A 113 -5.45 1.66 13.46
CA ILE A 113 -6.04 1.24 12.19
C ILE A 113 -7.55 1.12 12.42
N VAL A 114 -8.33 1.86 11.63
CA VAL A 114 -9.80 1.81 11.66
C VAL A 114 -10.29 1.03 10.44
N LEU A 115 -10.91 -0.12 10.69
CA LEU A 115 -11.66 -0.85 9.68
C LEU A 115 -13.12 -0.44 9.77
N SER A 116 -13.75 -0.20 8.62
CA SER A 116 -15.19 0.09 8.51
C SER A 116 -15.79 -0.64 7.32
N PHE A 117 -16.82 -1.42 7.59
CA PHE A 117 -17.58 -2.21 6.62
C PHE A 117 -19.00 -1.66 6.55
N PRO A 118 -19.32 -0.80 5.55
CA PRO A 118 -20.62 -0.15 5.47
C PRO A 118 -21.73 -1.16 5.18
N ILE A 119 -22.89 -0.96 5.79
CA ILE A 119 -24.09 -1.74 5.49
C ILE A 119 -24.77 -1.13 4.26
N ILE A 120 -24.61 -1.78 3.10
CA ILE A 120 -25.30 -1.34 1.88
C ILE A 120 -26.73 -1.88 1.91
N HIS A 121 -27.70 -1.02 2.18
CA HIS A 121 -29.10 -1.32 1.89
C HIS A 121 -29.33 -1.16 0.38
N LEU A 122 -29.42 -2.27 -0.35
CA LEU A 122 -29.98 -2.26 -1.70
C LEU A 122 -31.47 -1.93 -1.58
N GLY A 123 -31.79 -0.64 -1.59
CA GLY A 123 -33.16 -0.14 -1.46
C GLY A 123 -34.04 -0.77 -2.54
N SER A 124 -35.12 -1.42 -2.12
CA SER A 124 -36.26 -1.68 -2.99
C SER A 124 -36.74 -0.36 -3.58
N SER A 125 -36.71 -0.24 -4.91
CA SER A 125 -37.21 0.91 -5.67
C SER A 125 -38.52 1.43 -5.10
N SER A 126 -38.50 2.66 -4.59
CA SER A 126 -39.72 3.47 -4.51
C SER A 126 -39.35 4.95 -4.52
N THR A 127 -40.10 5.70 -5.31
CA THR A 127 -39.81 7.07 -5.74
C THR A 127 -40.02 8.09 -4.63
N THR A 128 -38.95 8.75 -4.19
CA THR A 128 -38.95 10.16 -3.78
C THR A 128 -37.50 10.64 -3.72
N SER A 129 -37.23 11.81 -4.30
CA SER A 129 -35.91 12.33 -4.69
C SER A 129 -34.82 12.17 -3.63
N PRO A 130 -33.59 11.74 -4.01
CA PRO A 130 -32.57 11.45 -3.02
C PRO A 130 -31.97 12.74 -2.45
N ALA A 131 -31.85 12.79 -1.13
CA ALA A 131 -30.83 13.61 -0.49
C ALA A 131 -29.46 13.14 -1.01
N GLU A 132 -28.59 14.10 -1.29
CA GLU A 132 -27.23 13.86 -1.79
C GLU A 132 -26.50 12.85 -0.88
N PRO A 133 -26.16 11.64 -1.37
CA PRO A 133 -25.44 10.66 -0.57
C PRO A 133 -24.07 11.23 -0.20
N ALA A 134 -23.69 11.15 1.07
CA ALA A 134 -22.32 11.49 1.48
C ALA A 134 -21.33 10.62 0.68
N GLU A 135 -20.37 11.26 0.02
CA GLU A 135 -19.30 10.56 -0.70
C GLU A 135 -18.46 9.78 0.32
N VAL A 136 -18.71 8.47 0.42
CA VAL A 136 -17.83 7.54 1.13
C VAL A 136 -16.63 7.29 0.21
N PRO A 137 -15.39 7.59 0.62
CA PRO A 137 -14.22 7.25 -0.19
C PRO A 137 -14.18 5.73 -0.37
N ILE A 138 -14.48 5.28 -1.58
CA ILE A 138 -14.39 3.88 -1.96
C ILE A 138 -12.91 3.57 -2.15
N TYR A 139 -12.33 2.81 -1.23
CA TYR A 139 -11.04 2.17 -1.49
C TYR A 139 -11.26 1.08 -2.55
N THR A 140 -10.92 1.37 -3.80
CA THR A 140 -11.06 0.43 -4.94
C THR A 140 -10.08 -0.73 -4.88
N GLY A 141 -9.14 -0.72 -3.93
CA GLY A 141 -8.09 -1.74 -3.82
C GLY A 141 -7.18 -1.79 -5.03
N VAL A 142 -6.22 -2.72 -4.99
CA VAL A 142 -5.33 -3.05 -6.10
C VAL A 142 -5.84 -4.33 -6.78
N THR A 143 -5.83 -4.36 -8.11
CA THR A 143 -6.13 -5.57 -8.88
C THR A 143 -5.01 -6.59 -8.71
N LEU A 144 -5.29 -7.70 -8.04
CA LEU A 144 -4.34 -8.77 -7.80
C LEU A 144 -4.32 -9.73 -9.00
N THR A 145 -3.14 -9.96 -9.58
CA THR A 145 -2.99 -10.89 -10.72
C THR A 145 -2.28 -12.16 -10.24
N PRO A 146 -2.92 -13.35 -10.32
CA PRO A 146 -2.30 -14.59 -9.85
C PRO A 146 -1.17 -15.04 -10.78
N LEU A 147 0.03 -15.23 -10.24
CA LEU A 147 1.12 -15.93 -10.94
C LEU A 147 1.20 -17.40 -10.48
N LEU A 148 1.55 -18.28 -11.42
CA LEU A 148 1.58 -19.73 -11.23
C LEU A 148 2.60 -20.14 -10.15
N VAL A 149 2.19 -21.03 -9.26
CA VAL A 149 2.91 -21.56 -8.08
C VAL A 149 4.19 -22.31 -8.47
N GLN A 150 5.34 -21.92 -7.92
CA GLN A 150 6.51 -22.79 -7.79
C GLN A 150 6.81 -23.02 -6.29
N PRO A 151 7.10 -24.26 -5.87
CA PRO A 151 7.54 -24.53 -4.52
C PRO A 151 8.97 -23.99 -4.32
N GLU A 152 9.12 -22.93 -3.53
CA GLU A 152 10.41 -22.39 -3.08
C GLU A 152 10.64 -22.70 -1.60
N THR A 153 11.88 -22.99 -1.23
CA THR A 153 12.29 -23.17 0.17
C THR A 153 12.66 -21.81 0.76
N LEU A 154 11.89 -21.31 1.73
CA LEU A 154 12.25 -20.11 2.48
C LEU A 154 13.58 -20.35 3.22
N PRO A 155 14.57 -19.45 3.12
CA PRO A 155 15.80 -19.56 3.90
C PRO A 155 15.46 -19.48 5.40
N ALA A 156 16.09 -20.33 6.21
CA ALA A 156 15.79 -20.54 7.64
C ALA A 156 16.04 -19.33 8.57
N VAL A 157 16.33 -18.14 8.03
CA VAL A 157 16.86 -16.99 8.77
C VAL A 157 15.86 -15.83 8.87
N GLU A 158 14.86 -15.73 7.99
CA GLU A 158 13.87 -14.66 8.02
C GLU A 158 12.45 -15.24 8.15
N LEU A 159 11.82 -15.01 9.30
CA LEU A 159 10.41 -15.34 9.51
C LEU A 159 9.52 -14.27 8.86
N PRO A 160 8.42 -14.64 8.19
CA PRO A 160 7.50 -13.66 7.62
C PRO A 160 6.89 -12.75 8.69
N ASP A 161 6.82 -11.43 8.42
CA ASP A 161 6.10 -10.46 9.25
C ASP A 161 4.59 -10.54 8.94
N PHE A 162 3.90 -11.46 9.61
CA PHE A 162 2.46 -11.61 9.45
C PHE A 162 1.71 -10.46 10.10
N ARG A 163 1.02 -9.67 9.26
CA ARG A 163 0.10 -8.62 9.69
C ARG A 163 -1.32 -8.94 9.27
N ASP A 164 -1.76 -10.13 9.64
CA ASP A 164 -3.06 -10.70 9.30
C ASP A 164 -3.96 -10.83 10.54
N CYS A 165 -5.28 -10.80 10.31
CA CYS A 165 -6.27 -10.96 11.36
C CYS A 165 -7.59 -11.48 10.79
N ILE A 166 -8.28 -12.32 11.56
CA ILE A 166 -9.67 -12.69 11.29
C ILE A 166 -10.59 -11.71 12.03
N TYR A 167 -11.50 -11.07 11.29
CA TYR A 167 -12.53 -10.19 11.84
C TYR A 167 -13.89 -10.87 11.80
N CYS A 168 -14.54 -10.92 12.96
CA CYS A 168 -15.83 -11.56 13.14
C CYS A 168 -16.94 -10.52 13.28
N PHE A 169 -17.98 -10.63 12.44
CA PHE A 169 -19.21 -9.87 12.64
C PHE A 169 -19.96 -10.38 13.88
N PRO A 170 -20.81 -9.55 14.51
CA PRO A 170 -21.65 -9.99 15.61
C PRO A 170 -22.46 -11.24 15.24
N ALA A 171 -22.57 -12.21 16.15
CA ALA A 171 -23.11 -13.53 15.89
C ALA A 171 -24.54 -13.48 15.32
N GLU A 172 -25.33 -12.53 15.80
CA GLU A 172 -26.72 -12.28 15.41
C GLU A 172 -26.89 -11.87 13.95
N THR A 173 -25.82 -11.42 13.27
CA THR A 173 -25.88 -10.97 11.88
C THR A 173 -25.85 -12.12 10.88
N GLY A 174 -25.34 -13.29 11.27
CA GLY A 174 -25.12 -14.43 10.38
C GLY A 174 -24.08 -14.19 9.28
N LEU A 175 -23.34 -13.08 9.32
CA LEU A 175 -22.31 -12.77 8.33
C LEU A 175 -21.04 -13.61 8.59
N PRO A 176 -20.40 -14.16 7.55
CA PRO A 176 -19.19 -14.94 7.70
C PRO A 176 -18.01 -14.02 8.11
N PRO A 177 -17.04 -14.55 8.87
CA PRO A 177 -15.84 -13.80 9.21
C PRO A 177 -14.97 -13.55 7.98
N ILE A 178 -14.17 -12.49 8.03
CA ILE A 178 -13.24 -12.09 6.97
C ILE A 178 -11.81 -12.20 7.49
N TYR A 179 -10.91 -12.68 6.63
CA TYR A 179 -9.47 -12.68 6.86
C TYR A 179 -8.87 -11.50 6.11
N VAL A 180 -8.22 -10.61 6.85
CA VAL A 180 -7.62 -9.38 6.31
C VAL A 180 -6.13 -9.42 6.55
N VAL A 181 -5.35 -9.17 5.51
CA VAL A 181 -3.89 -9.00 5.58
C VAL A 181 -3.57 -7.56 5.28
N PHE A 182 -2.87 -6.90 6.21
CA PHE A 182 -2.28 -5.61 5.97
C PHE A 182 -0.87 -5.78 5.44
N ASN A 183 -0.51 -4.93 4.50
CA ASN A 183 0.85 -4.82 4.03
C ASN A 183 1.29 -3.37 4.21
N SER A 184 2.22 -3.16 5.14
CA SER A 184 2.94 -1.90 5.26
C SER A 184 4.39 -2.18 4.88
N PRO A 185 4.80 -1.88 3.64
CA PRO A 185 6.08 -2.33 3.09
C PRO A 185 7.32 -1.70 3.75
N TYR A 186 7.15 -0.69 4.62
CA TYR A 186 8.24 0.05 5.24
C TYR A 186 8.46 -0.33 6.70
N GLU A 187 9.52 -1.11 6.94
CA GLU A 187 9.95 -1.50 8.27
C GLU A 187 10.23 -0.27 9.16
N GLY A 188 9.81 -0.34 10.42
CA GLY A 188 10.13 0.66 11.44
C GLY A 188 9.34 1.97 11.34
N ALA A 189 8.26 2.04 10.55
CA ALA A 189 7.33 3.16 10.57
C ALA A 189 6.61 3.24 11.94
N THR A 190 6.65 4.41 12.58
CA THR A 190 6.12 4.63 13.94
C THR A 190 5.01 5.67 13.98
N THR A 191 4.75 6.35 12.87
CA THR A 191 3.87 7.52 12.83
C THR A 191 3.18 7.59 11.48
N ARG A 192 1.88 7.87 11.47
CA ARG A 192 1.15 8.21 10.24
C ARG A 192 1.16 9.71 10.04
N GLY A 193 1.55 10.13 8.84
CA GLY A 193 1.52 11.52 8.41
C GLY A 193 0.11 12.09 8.48
N LYS A 194 0.00 13.34 8.93
CA LYS A 194 -1.27 14.04 9.09
C LYS A 194 -1.85 14.43 7.74
N TYR A 195 -0.99 14.83 6.79
CA TYR A 195 -1.41 15.33 5.48
C TYR A 195 -1.29 14.27 4.40
N SER A 196 -0.15 13.56 4.38
CA SER A 196 0.12 12.48 3.44
C SER A 196 -0.73 11.24 3.72
N GLY A 197 -1.00 10.94 5.00
CA GLY A 197 -1.64 9.69 5.40
C GLY A 197 -0.71 8.47 5.34
N ARG A 198 0.57 8.65 4.96
CA ARG A 198 1.58 7.59 4.87
C ARG A 198 2.13 7.24 6.24
N SER A 199 2.35 5.96 6.53
CA SER A 199 3.13 5.57 7.71
C SER A 199 4.62 5.70 7.42
N PHE A 200 5.35 6.37 8.30
CA PHE A 200 6.80 6.57 8.21
C PHE A 200 7.43 6.71 9.60
N ASN A 201 8.77 6.81 9.64
CA ASN A 201 9.54 7.06 10.85
C ASN A 201 10.14 8.48 10.82
N PRO A 202 9.57 9.45 11.57
CA PRO A 202 10.07 10.82 11.60
C PRO A 202 11.52 10.94 12.08
N ALA A 203 11.98 10.03 12.95
CA ALA A 203 13.36 10.03 13.45
C ALA A 203 14.38 9.57 12.40
N LYS A 204 13.93 8.87 11.35
CA LYS A 204 14.76 8.40 10.23
C LYS A 204 14.49 9.16 8.93
N ALA A 205 13.87 10.34 9.00
CA ALA A 205 13.43 11.12 7.83
C ALA A 205 14.42 12.21 7.36
N GLY A 206 15.65 12.23 7.88
CA GLY A 206 16.65 13.24 7.47
C GLY A 206 16.37 14.65 8.00
N GLY A 207 15.83 14.75 9.22
CA GLY A 207 15.57 16.01 9.92
C GLY A 207 14.10 16.19 10.32
N PRO A 208 13.79 17.25 11.10
CA PRO A 208 12.43 17.49 11.58
C PRO A 208 11.45 17.77 10.44
N ILE A 209 10.16 17.58 10.71
CA ILE A 209 9.08 18.09 9.85
C ILE A 209 8.95 19.61 10.08
N LEU A 210 8.91 20.37 9.00
CA LEU A 210 8.84 21.83 9.00
C LEU A 210 7.51 22.31 8.44
N ASP A 211 7.12 23.53 8.76
CA ASP A 211 5.91 24.15 8.22
C ASP A 211 6.26 24.97 6.96
N LEU A 212 6.46 24.29 5.82
CA LEU A 212 6.94 24.91 4.58
C LEU A 212 5.82 25.30 3.62
N ASP A 213 6.13 26.22 2.72
CA ASP A 213 5.24 26.70 1.67
C ASP A 213 5.92 26.62 0.29
N TRP A 214 5.28 25.91 -0.64
CA TRP A 214 5.74 25.73 -2.00
C TRP A 214 5.26 26.84 -2.96
N THR A 215 4.29 27.66 -2.56
CA THR A 215 3.59 28.58 -3.48
C THR A 215 4.47 29.70 -4.03
N SER A 216 5.52 30.07 -3.31
CA SER A 216 6.46 31.13 -3.69
C SER A 216 7.66 30.64 -4.51
N ALA A 217 7.74 29.34 -4.79
CA ALA A 217 8.88 28.74 -5.48
C ALA A 217 9.12 29.34 -6.87
N THR A 218 10.40 29.59 -7.16
CA THR A 218 10.90 30.03 -8.47
C THR A 218 11.88 28.99 -9.01
N VAL A 219 11.65 28.56 -10.25
CA VAL A 219 12.49 27.57 -10.92
C VAL A 219 13.80 28.21 -11.37
N THR A 220 14.91 27.54 -11.08
CA THR A 220 16.26 27.98 -11.46
C THR A 220 17.00 26.83 -12.15
N GLN A 221 18.02 27.13 -12.94
CA GLN A 221 18.85 26.10 -13.57
C GLN A 221 19.46 25.15 -12.52
N ALA A 222 20.07 25.72 -11.47
CA ALA A 222 20.68 24.93 -10.40
C ALA A 222 19.66 24.03 -9.68
N GLY A 223 18.42 24.51 -9.49
CA GLY A 223 17.36 23.68 -8.94
C GLY A 223 16.94 22.55 -9.88
N ILE A 224 16.80 22.81 -11.19
CA ILE A 224 16.51 21.74 -12.17
C ILE A 224 17.62 20.69 -12.17
N ASP A 225 18.88 21.10 -12.08
CA ASP A 225 20.01 20.18 -12.03
C ASP A 225 19.96 19.29 -10.78
N LEU A 226 19.56 19.84 -9.64
CA LEU A 226 19.33 19.08 -8.41
C LEU A 226 18.12 18.15 -8.48
N VAL A 227 17.02 18.57 -9.12
CA VAL A 227 15.86 17.70 -9.38
C VAL A 227 16.29 16.50 -10.21
N LYS A 228 17.03 16.72 -11.31
CA LYS A 228 17.56 15.63 -12.15
C LYS A 228 18.50 14.69 -11.38
N LEU A 229 19.34 15.26 -10.52
CA LEU A 229 20.25 14.48 -9.68
C LEU A 229 19.48 13.59 -8.70
N HIS A 230 18.40 14.10 -8.12
CA HIS A 230 17.58 13.38 -7.17
C HIS A 230 16.77 12.27 -7.85
N THR A 231 15.99 12.61 -8.88
CA THR A 231 15.13 11.65 -9.58
C THR A 231 15.93 10.59 -10.34
N GLY A 232 17.09 10.97 -10.89
CA GLY A 232 18.00 10.07 -11.61
C GLY A 232 18.64 8.97 -10.74
N ARG A 233 18.46 9.03 -9.42
CA ARG A 233 18.80 7.94 -8.50
C ARG A 233 17.94 6.70 -8.72
N PHE A 234 16.68 6.89 -9.09
CA PHE A 234 15.68 5.84 -9.16
C PHE A 234 15.62 5.22 -10.57
N SER A 235 14.75 4.21 -10.73
CA SER A 235 14.46 3.65 -12.05
C SER A 235 13.94 4.74 -13.00
N PRO A 236 14.21 4.65 -14.31
CA PRO A 236 13.70 5.61 -15.29
C PRO A 236 12.18 5.77 -15.22
N SER A 237 11.71 7.01 -15.37
CA SER A 237 10.29 7.36 -15.29
C SER A 237 9.91 8.41 -16.33
N ASP A 238 9.00 8.02 -17.23
CA ASP A 238 8.42 8.88 -18.27
C ASP A 238 7.67 10.08 -17.62
N ALA A 239 7.08 9.90 -16.43
CA ALA A 239 6.43 10.97 -15.68
C ALA A 239 7.42 12.02 -15.16
N ASN A 240 8.55 11.57 -14.59
CA ASN A 240 9.62 12.46 -14.14
C ASN A 240 10.22 13.23 -15.32
N ASP A 241 10.41 12.57 -16.46
CA ASP A 241 10.91 13.21 -17.68
C ASP A 241 9.96 14.32 -18.17
N ILE A 242 8.64 14.11 -18.12
CA ILE A 242 7.66 15.15 -18.44
C ILE A 242 7.75 16.32 -17.47
N MET A 243 7.79 16.06 -16.15
CA MET A 243 7.87 17.14 -15.17
C MET A 243 9.17 17.93 -15.30
N ILE A 244 10.30 17.28 -15.51
CA ILE A 244 11.60 17.93 -15.74
C ILE A 244 11.56 18.78 -17.02
N ASN A 245 11.02 18.26 -18.13
CA ASN A 245 10.88 19.01 -19.38
C ASN A 245 10.01 20.26 -19.20
N ARG A 246 8.94 20.17 -18.40
CA ARG A 246 8.10 21.31 -18.04
C ARG A 246 8.88 22.37 -17.27
N LEU A 247 9.67 21.97 -16.27
CA LEU A 247 10.53 22.90 -15.52
C LEU A 247 11.52 23.64 -16.43
N GLU A 248 12.11 22.95 -17.41
CA GLU A 248 13.00 23.57 -18.40
C GLU A 248 12.27 24.57 -19.31
N LYS A 249 11.06 24.25 -19.77
CA LYS A 249 10.23 25.18 -20.56
C LYS A 249 9.84 26.41 -19.74
N ILE A 250 9.51 26.22 -18.45
CA ILE A 250 9.22 27.32 -17.52
C ILE A 250 10.44 28.23 -17.36
N LEU A 251 11.63 27.66 -17.19
CA LEU A 251 12.87 28.42 -17.07
C LEU A 251 13.16 29.25 -18.34
N ARG A 252 12.82 28.74 -19.53
CA ARG A 252 12.94 29.46 -20.82
C ARG A 252 11.82 30.46 -21.08
N GLY A 253 10.79 30.53 -20.22
CA GLY A 253 9.61 31.38 -20.42
C GLY A 253 8.65 30.87 -21.50
N GLU A 254 8.79 29.61 -21.93
CA GLU A 254 7.95 28.96 -22.94
C GLU A 254 6.65 28.40 -22.35
N LEU A 255 6.61 28.22 -21.03
CA LEU A 255 5.46 27.67 -20.30
C LEU A 255 5.23 28.48 -19.02
N ALA A 256 3.97 28.82 -18.74
CA ALA A 256 3.60 29.42 -17.46
C ALA A 256 3.67 28.37 -16.35
N ILE A 257 4.31 28.71 -15.23
CA ILE A 257 4.43 27.81 -14.08
C ILE A 257 3.06 27.55 -13.45
N SER A 258 2.71 26.27 -13.28
CA SER A 258 1.51 25.85 -12.56
C SER A 258 1.80 25.53 -11.09
N ALA A 259 0.74 25.31 -10.31
CA ALA A 259 0.86 24.88 -8.93
C ALA A 259 1.50 23.48 -8.80
N VAL A 260 1.24 22.57 -9.75
CA VAL A 260 1.83 21.22 -9.77
C VAL A 260 3.33 21.30 -10.01
N ASP A 261 3.78 22.15 -10.94
CA ASP A 261 5.21 22.33 -11.23
C ASP A 261 5.98 22.83 -10.00
N LYS A 262 5.37 23.77 -9.24
CA LYS A 262 5.96 24.26 -7.98
C LYS A 262 6.06 23.16 -6.95
N ARG A 263 4.98 22.41 -6.71
CA ARG A 263 4.96 21.31 -5.73
C ARG A 263 6.01 20.26 -6.06
N PHE A 264 6.05 19.77 -7.29
CA PHE A 264 7.06 18.84 -7.78
C PHE A 264 8.47 19.39 -7.52
N TYR A 265 8.77 20.59 -8.05
CA TYR A 265 10.09 21.19 -7.90
C TYR A 265 10.53 21.33 -6.44
N THR A 266 9.66 21.82 -5.56
CA THR A 266 9.99 21.97 -4.14
C THR A 266 10.09 20.66 -3.38
N HIS A 267 9.30 19.66 -3.79
CA HIS A 267 9.29 18.33 -3.21
C HIS A 267 10.62 17.63 -3.49
N GLU A 268 11.00 17.50 -4.76
CA GLU A 268 12.22 16.80 -5.18
C GLU A 268 13.49 17.41 -4.53
N LEU A 269 13.54 18.76 -4.43
CA LEU A 269 14.65 19.44 -3.76
C LEU A 269 14.71 19.14 -2.27
N ARG A 270 13.56 19.20 -1.59
CA ARG A 270 13.48 18.98 -0.15
C ARG A 270 13.76 17.52 0.22
N GLU A 271 13.29 16.59 -0.60
CA GLU A 271 13.57 15.17 -0.41
C GLU A 271 15.07 14.89 -0.60
N LEU A 272 15.72 15.48 -1.61
CA LEU A 272 17.18 15.39 -1.77
C LEU A 272 17.95 15.89 -0.53
N GLU A 273 17.55 17.01 0.07
CA GLU A 273 18.17 17.52 1.30
C GLU A 273 18.07 16.50 2.44
N ARG A 274 16.92 15.82 2.58
CA ARG A 274 16.71 14.79 3.60
C ARG A 274 17.61 13.57 3.36
N PHE A 275 17.76 13.13 2.10
CA PHE A 275 18.72 12.08 1.74
C PHE A 275 20.16 12.46 2.13
N ARG A 276 20.58 13.70 1.85
CA ARG A 276 21.91 14.19 2.25
C ARG A 276 22.07 14.27 3.76
N ALA A 277 21.03 14.67 4.50
CA ALA A 277 21.04 14.69 5.96
C ALA A 277 21.17 13.28 6.57
N LEU A 278 20.73 12.24 5.85
CA LEU A 278 20.95 10.83 6.20
C LEU A 278 22.30 10.29 5.71
N ALA A 279 23.17 11.14 5.16
CA ALA A 279 24.46 10.78 4.57
C ALA A 279 24.37 9.78 3.40
N VAL A 280 23.22 9.72 2.70
CA VAL A 280 23.11 8.99 1.44
C VAL A 280 23.80 9.79 0.35
N ALA A 281 24.74 9.16 -0.35
CA ALA A 281 25.45 9.80 -1.44
C ALA A 281 24.51 10.15 -2.61
N ASP A 282 24.75 11.28 -3.26
CA ASP A 282 23.97 11.70 -4.42
C ASP A 282 24.03 10.65 -5.54
N GLY A 283 22.88 10.39 -6.17
CA GLY A 283 22.73 9.36 -7.22
C GLY A 283 22.70 7.91 -6.73
N VAL A 284 22.91 7.63 -5.44
CA VAL A 284 22.85 6.26 -4.90
C VAL A 284 21.45 5.91 -4.44
N ASN A 285 20.87 4.85 -5.00
CA ASN A 285 19.63 4.25 -4.49
C ASN A 285 19.97 3.26 -3.36
N PRO A 286 19.55 3.52 -2.11
CA PRO A 286 19.81 2.59 -1.01
C PRO A 286 19.21 1.20 -1.26
N THR A 287 19.95 0.17 -0.87
CA THR A 287 19.49 -1.23 -0.88
C THR A 287 18.83 -1.54 0.47
N ASP A 288 17.73 -0.85 0.76
CA ASP A 288 17.01 -0.92 2.04
C ASP A 288 15.50 -1.09 1.82
N ASP A 289 15.14 -1.68 0.68
CA ASP A 289 13.75 -1.94 0.31
C ASP A 289 12.87 -0.68 0.25
N GLY A 290 13.49 0.51 0.10
CA GLY A 290 12.80 1.78 0.00
C GLY A 290 12.42 2.38 1.36
N VAL A 291 12.96 1.89 2.47
CA VAL A 291 12.69 2.42 3.82
C VAL A 291 13.14 3.88 3.95
N ILE A 292 14.37 4.21 3.56
CA ILE A 292 14.88 5.59 3.55
C ILE A 292 13.99 6.44 2.67
N TRP A 293 13.72 5.98 1.45
CA TRP A 293 12.85 6.70 0.52
C TRP A 293 11.49 7.02 1.13
N ASN A 294 10.78 6.03 1.70
CA ASN A 294 9.47 6.29 2.28
C ASN A 294 9.54 7.28 3.44
N ASN A 295 10.57 7.20 4.28
CA ASN A 295 10.75 8.13 5.40
C ASN A 295 11.02 9.56 4.93
N THR A 296 11.89 9.74 3.92
CA THR A 296 12.21 11.07 3.37
C THR A 296 11.05 11.64 2.57
N HIS A 297 10.40 10.79 1.78
CA HIS A 297 9.28 11.14 0.91
C HIS A 297 8.05 11.58 1.72
N ALA A 298 7.59 10.73 2.65
CA ALA A 298 6.46 11.04 3.52
C ALA A 298 6.71 12.32 4.34
N ALA A 299 7.91 12.48 4.90
CA ALA A 299 8.28 13.69 5.61
C ALA A 299 8.27 14.95 4.74
N THR A 300 8.61 14.83 3.46
CA THR A 300 8.57 15.93 2.50
C THR A 300 7.13 16.29 2.12
N LEU A 301 6.24 15.30 1.97
CA LEU A 301 4.80 15.57 1.82
C LEU A 301 4.25 16.31 3.04
N GLU A 302 4.64 15.91 4.26
CA GLU A 302 4.24 16.59 5.48
C GLU A 302 4.75 18.03 5.55
N ASP A 303 5.99 18.29 5.14
CA ASP A 303 6.57 19.64 5.12
C ASP A 303 5.67 20.64 4.37
N TYR A 304 5.08 20.18 3.26
CA TYR A 304 4.29 20.98 2.34
C TYR A 304 2.77 20.79 2.47
N LYS A 305 2.31 20.03 3.48
CA LYS A 305 0.90 19.63 3.69
C LYS A 305 0.27 18.97 2.45
N LEU A 306 1.04 18.17 1.74
CA LEU A 306 0.58 17.48 0.54
C LEU A 306 -0.01 16.11 0.89
N LYS A 307 -1.03 15.71 0.11
CA LYS A 307 -1.58 14.36 0.17
C LYS A 307 -0.68 13.41 -0.62
N ASP A 308 -0.69 12.15 -0.23
CA ASP A 308 -0.14 11.05 -1.02
C ASP A 308 -1.08 10.71 -2.19
N ALA A 309 -1.16 11.63 -3.14
CA ALA A 309 -2.01 11.54 -4.32
C ALA A 309 -1.19 11.96 -5.53
N VAL A 310 -1.29 11.21 -6.62
CA VAL A 310 -0.47 11.39 -7.82
C VAL A 310 -0.61 12.78 -8.44
N GLU A 311 -1.82 13.34 -8.36
CA GLU A 311 -2.17 14.69 -8.85
C GLU A 311 -1.57 15.82 -7.97
N SER A 312 -1.05 15.48 -6.79
CA SER A 312 -0.32 16.44 -5.95
C SER A 312 1.01 16.84 -6.60
N LEU A 313 1.70 15.90 -7.24
CA LEU A 313 3.06 16.11 -7.77
C LEU A 313 3.13 16.03 -9.30
N TYR A 314 2.17 15.38 -9.96
CA TYR A 314 2.24 15.15 -11.41
C TYR A 314 1.08 15.78 -12.16
N THR A 315 1.39 16.31 -13.35
CA THR A 315 0.37 16.80 -14.28
C THR A 315 -0.33 15.64 -15.00
N PRO A 316 -1.54 15.84 -15.56
CA PRO A 316 -2.24 14.81 -16.33
C PRO A 316 -1.37 14.15 -17.42
N ASP A 317 -0.60 14.94 -18.18
CA ASP A 317 0.31 14.40 -19.21
C ASP A 317 1.39 13.48 -18.63
N ALA A 318 1.88 13.79 -17.42
CA ALA A 318 2.88 12.98 -16.73
C ALA A 318 2.27 11.67 -16.22
N ILE A 319 1.04 11.72 -15.69
CA ILE A 319 0.28 10.55 -15.25
C ILE A 319 -0.01 9.63 -16.45
N GLU A 320 -0.46 10.18 -17.59
CA GLU A 320 -0.71 9.40 -18.81
C GLU A 320 0.57 8.75 -19.36
N ALA A 321 1.72 9.42 -19.25
CA ALA A 321 2.98 8.86 -19.70
C ALA A 321 3.45 7.70 -18.82
N ASP A 322 3.28 7.80 -17.50
CA ASP A 322 3.50 6.68 -16.59
C ASP A 322 2.58 5.50 -16.94
N GLU A 323 1.28 5.72 -17.15
CA GLU A 323 0.35 4.66 -17.54
C GLU A 323 0.85 3.89 -18.78
N LYS A 324 1.32 4.63 -19.79
CA LYS A 324 1.91 4.05 -21.01
C LYS A 324 3.22 3.32 -20.75
N GLN A 325 4.08 3.84 -19.86
CA GLN A 325 5.32 3.16 -19.48
C GLN A 325 5.00 1.81 -18.83
N ARG A 326 4.14 1.81 -17.81
CA ARG A 326 3.71 0.59 -17.11
C ARG A 326 3.14 -0.44 -18.08
N GLU A 327 2.26 -0.03 -19.00
CA GLU A 327 1.72 -0.94 -20.01
C GLU A 327 2.79 -1.62 -20.87
N LYS A 328 3.85 -0.90 -21.25
CA LYS A 328 4.95 -1.46 -22.03
C LYS A 328 5.73 -2.48 -21.21
N GLU A 329 6.05 -2.15 -19.96
CA GLU A 329 6.75 -3.03 -19.03
C GLU A 329 5.95 -4.32 -18.77
N TYR A 330 4.64 -4.20 -18.54
CA TYR A 330 3.75 -5.36 -18.41
C TYR A 330 3.76 -6.27 -19.64
N ARG A 331 3.72 -5.70 -20.86
CA ARG A 331 3.78 -6.49 -22.10
C ARG A 331 5.12 -7.22 -22.25
N GLN A 332 6.20 -6.68 -21.72
CA GLN A 332 7.51 -7.31 -21.74
C GLN A 332 7.61 -8.47 -20.74
N ILE A 333 7.05 -8.30 -19.53
CA ILE A 333 7.03 -9.34 -18.49
C ILE A 333 6.07 -10.49 -18.87
N GLY A 334 4.87 -10.17 -19.36
CA GLY A 334 3.90 -11.14 -19.86
C GLY A 334 4.28 -11.82 -21.18
N GLY A 335 5.39 -11.39 -21.79
CA GLY A 335 5.93 -11.88 -23.05
C GLY A 335 6.86 -13.09 -22.95
N ILE A 336 7.12 -13.62 -21.74
CA ILE A 336 7.84 -14.90 -21.56
C ILE A 336 6.92 -16.03 -22.05
N LYS A 337 6.97 -16.28 -23.35
CA LYS A 337 6.28 -17.37 -24.02
C LYS A 337 6.75 -18.71 -23.44
N ARG A 338 5.75 -19.56 -23.22
CA ARG A 338 5.82 -21.00 -22.94
C ARG A 338 6.92 -21.74 -23.67
#